data_AF-A0A1X7GB19-F1
#
_entry.id   AF-A0A1X7GB19-F1
#
_cell.length_a   1.000
_cell.length_b   1.000
_cell.length_c   1.000
_cell.angle_alpha   90.00
_cell.angle_beta   90.00
_cell.angle_gamma   90.00
#
_symmetry.space_group_name_H-M   'P 1'
#
loop_
_entity.id
_entity.type
_entity.pdbx_description
1 polymer ?
#
loop_
_entity_poly.entity_id
_entity_poly.type
_entity_poly.pdbx_seq_one_letter_code
_entity_poly.pdbx_strand_id
1 'polypeptide(L)'
;MPLANELLRSLDLQPTIEHAQNNDRLDFAQYSLLREAADAKLHHLMGRIRNRVEQRPLDTLHVKQDLHALQQSCLRRSHLLQTRCLALRRLQLDLQDQGLAREARESQIAYMQACLRRSLASFDESA
;
A
#
# COMPACT_ATOMS: atom_id res chain seq x y z
N MET A 1 23.01 -2.60 5.98
CA MET A 1 21.67 -3.15 6.30
C MET A 1 21.08 -4.01 5.14
N PRO A 2 21.75 -5.04 4.59
CA PRO A 2 21.16 -5.87 3.52
C PRO A 2 20.28 -7.01 4.04
N LEU A 3 20.63 -7.64 5.17
CA LEU A 3 19.96 -8.86 5.66
C LEU A 3 18.49 -8.66 6.07
N ALA A 4 18.18 -7.51 6.69
CA ALA A 4 16.81 -7.21 7.14
C ALA A 4 15.82 -7.06 5.97
N ASN A 5 16.25 -6.47 4.86
CA ASN A 5 15.41 -6.30 3.67
C ASN A 5 15.16 -7.62 2.94
N GLU A 6 16.14 -8.52 2.92
CA GLU A 6 15.97 -9.86 2.34
C GLU A 6 14.93 -10.68 3.11
N LEU A 7 14.99 -10.63 4.45
CA LEU A 7 14.02 -11.28 5.32
C LEU A 7 12.61 -10.70 5.09
N LEU A 8 12.45 -9.38 5.18
CA LEU A 8 11.16 -8.70 4.98
C LEU A 8 10.52 -9.02 3.63
N ARG A 9 11.33 -9.12 2.56
CA ARG A 9 10.86 -9.50 1.23
C ARG A 9 10.35 -10.93 1.17
N SER A 10 11.00 -11.84 1.89
CA SER A 10 10.69 -13.28 1.88
C SER A 10 9.46 -13.65 2.72
N LEU A 11 8.95 -12.72 3.54
CA LEU A 11 7.78 -12.98 4.38
C LEU A 11 6.53 -13.26 3.55
N ASP A 12 5.88 -14.36 3.91
CA ASP A 12 4.48 -14.57 3.59
C ASP A 12 3.63 -13.68 4.50
N LEU A 13 2.94 -12.73 3.88
CA LEU A 13 2.06 -11.78 4.58
C LEU A 13 0.59 -12.12 4.38
N GLN A 14 0.29 -13.19 3.63
CA GLN A 14 -1.07 -13.56 3.29
C GLN A 14 -1.97 -13.68 4.54
N PRO A 15 -1.53 -14.29 5.66
CA PRO A 15 -2.35 -14.33 6.88
C PRO A 15 -2.66 -12.95 7.44
N THR A 16 -1.67 -12.04 7.46
CA THR A 16 -1.85 -10.67 7.97
C THR A 16 -2.73 -9.84 7.04
N ILE A 17 -2.65 -10.07 5.73
CA ILE A 17 -3.49 -9.42 4.71
C ILE A 17 -4.94 -9.89 4.86
N GLU A 18 -5.18 -11.18 5.02
CA GLU A 18 -6.52 -11.75 5.24
C GLU A 18 -7.15 -11.22 6.52
N HIS A 19 -6.37 -11.16 7.61
CA HIS A 19 -6.80 -10.53 8.87
C HIS A 19 -7.26 -9.07 8.64
N ALA A 20 -6.47 -8.28 7.91
CA ALA A 20 -6.82 -6.90 7.59
C ALA A 20 -8.07 -6.79 6.69
N GLN A 21 -8.27 -7.74 5.77
CA GLN A 21 -9.40 -7.77 4.85
C GLN A 21 -10.71 -8.19 5.53
N ASN A 22 -10.63 -9.00 6.58
CA ASN A 22 -11.76 -9.41 7.41
C ASN A 22 -12.21 -8.33 8.41
N ASN A 23 -11.70 -7.10 8.26
CA ASN A 23 -11.97 -5.97 9.15
C ASN A 23 -11.44 -6.16 10.58
N ASP A 24 -10.53 -7.12 10.80
CA ASP A 24 -9.90 -7.30 12.09
C ASP A 24 -8.88 -6.19 12.37
N ARG A 25 -8.80 -5.78 13.63
CA ARG A 25 -7.92 -4.70 14.04
C ARG A 25 -6.49 -5.22 14.18
N LEU A 26 -5.63 -4.88 13.23
CA LEU A 26 -4.20 -5.12 13.35
C LEU A 26 -3.59 -4.36 14.52
N ASP A 27 -2.66 -5.00 15.22
CA ASP A 27 -1.78 -4.31 16.16
C ASP A 27 -0.69 -3.50 15.43
N PHE A 28 0.08 -2.73 16.22
CA PHE A 28 1.13 -1.87 15.67
C PHE A 28 2.25 -2.65 14.95
N ALA A 29 2.60 -3.83 15.44
CA ALA A 29 3.67 -4.64 14.87
C ALA A 29 3.21 -5.23 13.52
N GLN A 30 1.98 -5.77 13.47
CA GLN A 30 1.36 -6.26 12.24
C GLN A 30 1.22 -5.16 11.19
N TYR A 31 0.78 -3.97 11.60
CA TYR A 31 0.69 -2.81 10.71
C TYR A 31 2.07 -2.39 10.16
N SER A 32 3.07 -2.30 11.03
CA SER A 32 4.44 -1.93 10.63
C SER A 32 5.06 -2.97 9.70
N LEU A 33 4.81 -4.25 9.98
CA LEU A 33 5.26 -5.37 9.16
C LEU A 33 4.72 -5.30 7.73
N LEU A 34 3.41 -5.07 7.57
CA LEU A 34 2.80 -4.92 6.24
C LEU A 34 3.44 -3.76 5.45
N ARG A 35 3.65 -2.62 6.11
CA ARG A 35 4.26 -1.44 5.49
C ARG A 35 5.69 -1.72 5.04
N GLU A 36 6.50 -2.25 5.94
CA GLU A 36 7.94 -2.46 5.70
C GLU A 36 8.20 -3.57 4.68
N ALA A 37 7.42 -4.64 4.73
CA ALA A 37 7.53 -5.71 3.74
C ALA A 37 7.02 -5.27 2.35
N ALA A 38 5.98 -4.42 2.28
CA ALA A 38 5.55 -3.83 1.00
C ALA A 38 6.65 -2.96 0.37
N ASP A 39 7.33 -2.11 1.15
CA ASP A 39 8.44 -1.29 0.66
C ASP A 39 9.64 -2.15 0.25
N ALA A 40 10.02 -3.17 1.03
CA ALA A 40 11.10 -4.10 0.69
C ALA A 40 10.81 -4.87 -0.62
N LYS A 41 9.57 -5.35 -0.81
CA LYS A 41 9.15 -6.05 -2.05
C LYS A 41 9.19 -5.10 -3.26
N LEU A 42 8.74 -3.87 -3.11
CA LEU A 42 8.77 -2.86 -4.18
C LEU A 42 10.20 -2.46 -4.54
N HIS A 43 11.05 -2.20 -3.55
CA HIS A 43 12.45 -1.87 -3.74
C HIS A 43 13.19 -3.00 -4.49
N HIS A 44 12.93 -4.25 -4.12
CA HIS A 44 13.49 -5.41 -4.82
C HIS A 44 13.00 -5.52 -6.27
N LEU A 45 11.71 -5.29 -6.53
CA LEU A 45 11.15 -5.28 -7.88
C LEU A 45 11.83 -4.21 -8.74
N MET A 46 12.01 -3.00 -8.21
CA MET A 46 12.73 -1.92 -8.88
C MET A 46 14.18 -2.31 -9.21
N GLY A 47 14.88 -2.98 -8.28
CA GLY A 47 16.23 -3.50 -8.50
C GLY A 47 16.29 -4.54 -9.63
N ARG A 48 15.34 -5.49 -9.66
CA ARG A 48 15.25 -6.50 -10.73
C ARG A 48 14.98 -5.88 -12.08
N ILE A 49 14.06 -4.91 -12.15
CA ILE A 49 13.71 -4.22 -13.39
C ILE A 49 14.92 -3.42 -13.87
N ARG A 50 15.61 -2.67 -13.00
CA ARG A 50 16.86 -1.97 -13.35
C ARG A 50 17.89 -2.91 -13.99
N ASN A 51 18.13 -4.07 -13.37
CA ASN A 51 19.11 -5.04 -13.89
C ASN A 51 18.69 -5.66 -15.23
N ARG A 52 17.39 -5.91 -15.45
CA ARG A 52 16.86 -6.38 -16.75
C ARG A 52 16.95 -5.31 -17.84
N VAL A 53 16.80 -4.06 -17.45
CA VAL A 53 16.72 -2.91 -18.34
C VAL A 53 18.12 -2.44 -18.78
N GLU A 54 19.15 -2.62 -17.95
CA GLU A 54 20.56 -2.48 -18.36
C GLU A 54 20.93 -3.41 -19.54
N GLN A 55 20.13 -4.45 -19.78
CA GLN A 55 20.28 -5.38 -20.90
C GLN A 55 19.49 -4.97 -22.16
N ARG A 56 18.57 -3.98 -22.09
CA ARG A 56 17.72 -3.49 -23.21
C ARG A 56 17.41 -1.98 -23.09
N PRO A 57 18.16 -1.08 -23.76
CA PRO A 57 18.17 0.35 -23.45
C PRO A 57 16.93 1.19 -23.87
N LEU A 58 16.18 0.79 -24.91
CA LEU A 58 15.29 1.73 -25.62
C LEU A 58 14.04 2.20 -24.84
N ASP A 59 13.53 1.41 -23.88
CA ASP A 59 12.31 1.73 -23.08
C ASP A 59 12.62 2.02 -21.59
N THR A 60 13.89 2.25 -21.27
CA THR A 60 14.45 2.19 -19.91
C THR A 60 14.02 3.30 -18.96
N LEU A 61 13.92 4.53 -19.49
CA LEU A 61 13.74 5.72 -18.66
C LEU A 61 12.30 5.84 -18.16
N HIS A 62 11.33 5.58 -19.03
CA HIS A 62 9.90 5.63 -18.72
C HIS A 62 9.54 4.60 -17.64
N VAL A 63 10.00 3.35 -17.79
CA VAL A 63 9.72 2.29 -16.80
C VAL A 63 10.28 2.64 -15.40
N LYS A 64 11.48 3.22 -15.33
CA LYS A 64 12.05 3.66 -14.05
C LYS A 64 11.25 4.81 -13.42
N GLN A 65 10.81 5.76 -14.23
CA GLN A 65 9.99 6.89 -13.78
C GLN A 65 8.62 6.42 -13.29
N ASP A 66 7.97 5.52 -14.01
CA ASP A 66 6.66 4.96 -13.64
C ASP A 66 6.73 4.18 -12.32
N LEU A 67 7.78 3.38 -12.12
CA LEU A 67 7.99 2.65 -10.86
C LEU A 67 8.24 3.58 -9.68
N HIS A 68 9.04 4.64 -9.89
CA HIS A 68 9.26 5.64 -8.85
C HIS A 68 7.96 6.42 -8.54
N ALA A 69 7.19 6.78 -9.57
CA ALA A 69 5.88 7.42 -9.41
C ALA A 69 4.90 6.52 -8.65
N LEU A 70 4.93 5.21 -8.90
CA LEU A 70 4.15 4.22 -8.17
C LEU A 70 4.54 4.18 -6.69
N GLN A 71 5.84 4.09 -6.37
CA GLN A 71 6.35 4.10 -5.00
C GLN A 71 5.90 5.36 -4.24
N GLN A 72 6.12 6.54 -4.83
CA GLN A 72 5.71 7.80 -4.24
C GLN A 72 4.20 7.88 -4.02
N SER A 73 3.41 7.37 -4.98
CA SER A 73 1.95 7.34 -4.86
C SER A 73 1.48 6.43 -3.72
N CYS A 74 2.14 5.28 -3.51
CA CYS A 74 1.84 4.37 -2.40
C CYS A 74 2.15 5.01 -1.04
N LEU A 75 3.34 5.62 -0.90
CA LEU A 75 3.73 6.32 0.34
C LEU A 75 2.77 7.48 0.64
N ARG A 76 2.49 8.33 -0.36
CA ARG A 76 1.60 9.48 -0.20
C ARG A 76 0.19 9.07 0.22
N ARG A 77 -0.35 7.99 -0.36
CA ARG A 77 -1.67 7.45 0.03
C ARG A 77 -1.67 6.97 1.48
N SER A 78 -0.65 6.22 1.90
CA SER A 78 -0.52 5.76 3.29
C SER A 78 -0.51 6.92 4.29
N HIS A 79 0.33 7.93 4.03
CA HIS A 79 0.40 9.13 4.88
C HIS A 79 -0.92 9.90 4.93
N LEU A 80 -1.57 10.12 3.78
CA LEU A 80 -2.87 10.81 3.74
C LEU A 80 -3.94 10.07 4.54
N LEU A 81 -3.96 8.74 4.49
CA LEU A 81 -4.90 7.95 5.29
C LEU A 81 -4.63 8.13 6.78
N GLN A 82 -3.38 8.03 7.22
CA GLN A 82 -3.01 8.18 8.63
C GLN A 82 -3.34 9.59 9.15
N THR A 83 -2.99 10.64 8.41
CA THR A 83 -3.24 12.02 8.78
C THR A 83 -4.74 12.32 8.89
N ARG A 84 -5.57 11.81 7.98
CA ARG A 84 -7.03 11.97 8.05
C ARG A 84 -7.62 11.32 9.29
N CYS A 85 -7.19 10.10 9.65
CA CYS A 85 -7.65 9.43 10.88
C CYS A 85 -7.24 10.20 12.14
N LEU A 86 -6.04 10.78 12.15
CA LEU A 86 -5.57 11.61 13.27
C LEU A 86 -6.33 12.93 13.37
N ALA A 87 -6.61 13.58 12.23
CA ALA A 87 -7.38 14.82 12.17
C ALA A 87 -8.79 14.62 12.71
N LEU A 88 -9.49 13.54 12.31
CA LEU A 88 -10.81 13.20 12.84
C LEU A 88 -10.82 13.06 14.36
N ARG A 89 -9.79 12.43 14.95
CA ARG A 89 -9.67 12.32 16.42
C ARG A 89 -9.49 13.66 17.12
N ARG A 90 -8.99 14.69 16.44
CA ARG A 90 -8.68 16.01 17.02
C ARG A 90 -9.83 17.00 16.92
N LEU A 91 -10.82 16.76 16.05
CA LEU A 91 -11.89 17.71 15.76
C LEU A 91 -12.93 17.88 16.88
N GLN A 92 -12.81 17.15 18.00
CA GLN A 92 -13.73 17.23 19.16
C GLN A 92 -15.22 17.23 18.76
N LEU A 93 -15.57 16.43 17.75
CA LEU A 93 -16.92 16.31 17.22
C LEU A 93 -17.88 15.74 18.26
N ASP A 94 -19.15 16.11 18.19
CA ASP A 94 -20.20 15.43 18.96
C ASP A 94 -20.44 14.00 18.46
N LEU A 95 -21.23 13.21 19.19
CA LEU A 95 -21.46 11.80 18.85
C LEU A 95 -22.09 11.59 17.46
N GLN A 96 -22.95 12.51 17.03
CA GLN A 96 -23.63 12.42 15.74
C GLN A 96 -22.65 12.71 14.60
N ASP A 97 -21.88 13.78 14.73
CA ASP A 97 -20.85 14.15 13.77
C ASP A 97 -19.71 13.14 13.71
N GLN A 98 -19.35 12.51 14.83
CA GLN A 98 -18.43 11.38 14.86
C GLN A 98 -18.95 10.19 14.04
N GLY A 99 -20.25 9.90 14.14
CA GLY A 99 -20.92 8.85 13.36
C GLY A 99 -20.82 9.12 11.86
N LEU A 100 -21.19 10.34 11.42
CA LEU A 100 -21.11 10.75 10.02
C LEU A 100 -19.67 10.74 9.50
N ALA A 101 -18.72 11.22 10.30
CA ALA A 101 -17.31 11.23 9.91
C ALA A 101 -16.74 9.81 9.76
N ARG A 102 -17.16 8.87 10.61
CA ARG A 102 -16.81 7.46 10.50
C ARG A 102 -17.40 6.84 9.24
N GLU A 103 -18.70 7.03 8.99
CA GLU A 103 -19.39 6.46 7.83
C GLU A 103 -18.81 6.97 6.51
N ALA A 104 -18.58 8.28 6.39
CA ALA A 104 -17.94 8.87 5.22
C ALA A 104 -16.53 8.29 4.97
N ARG A 105 -15.81 8.01 6.06
CA ARG A 105 -14.48 7.41 6.00
C ARG A 105 -14.51 5.97 5.54
N GLU A 106 -15.39 5.16 6.12
CA GLU A 106 -15.57 3.75 5.74
C GLU A 106 -15.99 3.64 4.28
N SER A 107 -16.91 4.48 3.83
CA SER A 107 -17.35 4.59 2.43
C SER A 107 -16.21 4.94 1.48
N GLN A 108 -15.35 5.89 1.85
CA GLN A 108 -14.17 6.25 1.05
C GLN A 108 -13.19 5.07 0.93
N ILE A 109 -12.95 4.34 2.02
CA ILE A 109 -12.05 3.16 2.03
C ILE A 109 -12.63 2.06 1.14
N ALA A 110 -13.92 1.75 1.28
CA ALA A 110 -14.60 0.74 0.46
C ALA A 110 -14.52 1.10 -1.03
N TYR A 111 -14.76 2.36 -1.40
CA TYR A 111 -14.62 2.83 -2.77
C TYR A 111 -13.19 2.64 -3.31
N MET A 112 -12.16 3.03 -2.54
CA MET A 112 -10.76 2.83 -2.95
C MET A 112 -10.41 1.35 -3.13
N GLN A 113 -10.88 0.47 -2.23
CA GLN A 113 -10.69 -0.97 -2.35
C GLN A 113 -11.38 -1.54 -3.58
N ALA A 114 -12.61 -1.11 -3.87
CA ALA A 114 -13.36 -1.52 -5.07
C ALA A 114 -12.66 -1.10 -6.36
N CYS A 115 -12.19 0.16 -6.44
CA CYS A 115 -11.40 0.63 -7.56
C CYS A 115 -10.12 -0.19 -7.75
N LEU A 116 -9.40 -0.46 -6.65
CA LEU A 116 -8.17 -1.25 -6.70
C LEU A 116 -8.45 -2.67 -7.20
N ARG A 117 -9.45 -3.36 -6.64
CA ARG A 117 -9.84 -4.72 -7.08
C ARG A 117 -10.18 -4.75 -8.57
N ARG A 118 -10.97 -3.77 -9.04
CA ARG A 118 -11.31 -3.65 -10.46
C ARG A 118 -10.08 -3.45 -11.35
N SER A 119 -9.14 -2.60 -10.95
CA SER A 119 -7.91 -2.36 -11.71
C SER A 119 -6.91 -3.52 -11.62
N LEU A 120 -6.91 -4.30 -10.55
CA LEU A 120 -6.04 -5.46 -10.40
C LEU A 120 -6.59 -6.67 -11.16
N ALA A 121 -7.91 -6.84 -11.26
CA ALA A 121 -8.52 -7.93 -12.02
C ALA A 121 -8.05 -7.97 -13.49
N SER A 122 -7.77 -6.81 -14.09
CA SER A 122 -7.22 -6.76 -15.45
C SER A 122 -5.79 -7.31 -15.58
N PHE A 123 -5.04 -7.41 -14.48
CA PHE A 123 -3.73 -8.05 -14.47
C PHE A 123 -3.83 -9.58 -14.47
N ASP A 124 -4.87 -10.15 -13.88
CA ASP A 124 -5.11 -11.60 -13.84
C ASP A 124 -5.66 -12.11 -15.18
N GLU A 125 -6.42 -11.29 -15.92
CA GLU A 125 -6.92 -11.63 -17.27
C GLU A 125 -5.84 -11.54 -18.37
N SER A 126 -4.69 -10.94 -18.07
CA SER A 126 -3.57 -10.74 -19.03
C SER A 126 -2.42 -11.74 -18.84
N ALA A 127 -2.60 -12.79 -18.03
CA ALA A 127 -1.60 -13.81 -17.69
C ALA A 127 -1.85 -15.15 -18.41
#